data_AF-A0A927MQG2-F1
#
_entry.id   AF-A0A927MQG2-F1
#
_cell.length_a   1.000
_cell.length_b   1.000
_cell.length_c   1.000
_cell.angle_alpha   90.00
_cell.angle_beta   90.00
_cell.angle_gamma   90.00
#
_symmetry.space_group_name_H-M   'P 1'
#
loop_
_entity.id
_entity.type
_entity.pdbx_description
1 polymer ?
#
loop_
_entity_poly.entity_id
_entity_poly.type
_entity_poly.pdbx_seq_one_letter_code
_entity_poly.pdbx_strand_id
1 'polypeptide(L)' 'MTEEVGVITGELELRTVCTEDGSVRTLVRYAEALDWYTVRGADARLHDPRDHEALHSTLVNVLHRPHG' A
#
# COMPACT_ATOMS: atom_id res chain seq x y z
N MET A 1 -17.20 9.51 13.71
CA MET A 1 -15.85 9.64 14.30
C MET A 1 -14.88 9.53 13.15
N THR A 2 -14.34 10.66 12.74
CA THR A 2 -13.43 10.76 11.58
C THR A 2 -12.03 10.48 12.09
N GLU A 3 -11.55 9.25 11.92
CA GLU A 3 -10.11 9.06 11.80
C GLU A 3 -9.72 9.88 10.57
N GLU A 4 -8.84 10.86 10.71
CA GLU A 4 -8.32 11.65 9.60
C GLU A 4 -7.52 10.72 8.69
N VAL A 5 -8.23 9.98 7.84
CA VAL A 5 -7.69 9.39 6.62
C VAL A 5 -7.41 10.59 5.75
N GLY A 6 -6.20 11.15 5.87
CA GLY A 6 -5.71 12.16 4.95
C GLY A 6 -6.04 11.68 3.55
N VAL A 7 -6.94 12.38 2.87
CA VAL A 7 -7.32 12.04 1.51
C VAL A 7 -6.01 12.00 0.74
N ILE A 8 -5.74 10.89 0.08
CA ILE A 8 -4.59 10.79 -0.81
C ILE A 8 -4.85 11.78 -1.96
N THR A 9 -4.39 13.01 -1.80
CA THR A 9 -4.53 14.07 -2.79
C THR A 9 -3.19 14.20 -3.51
N GLY A 10 -3.00 13.43 -4.58
CA GLY A 10 -1.80 13.49 -5.42
C GLY A 10 -1.37 12.14 -5.99
N GLU A 11 -0.36 12.17 -6.87
CA GLU A 11 0.28 10.97 -7.40
C GLU A 11 1.15 10.33 -6.30
N LEU A 12 0.76 9.12 -5.87
CA LEU A 12 1.53 8.32 -4.92
C LEU A 12 2.16 7.12 -5.62
N GLU A 13 3.36 6.80 -5.20
CA GLU A 13 3.99 5.52 -5.49
C GLU A 13 3.70 4.56 -4.33
N LEU A 14 3.17 3.38 -4.69
CA LEU A 14 2.94 2.28 -3.76
C LEU A 14 4.09 1.29 -3.85
N ARG A 15 4.58 0.84 -2.70
CA ARG A 15 5.54 -0.26 -2.60
C ARG A 15 5.10 -1.24 -1.53
N THR A 16 5.02 -2.52 -1.90
CA THR A 16 4.77 -3.60 -0.94
C THR A 16 6.05 -4.43 -0.78
N VAL A 17 6.34 -4.82 0.45
CA VAL A 17 7.49 -5.65 0.79
C VAL A 17 6.97 -6.88 1.51
N CYS A 18 7.12 -8.05 0.91
CA CYS A 18 6.84 -9.32 1.55
C CYS A 18 8.13 -9.92 2.10
N THR A 19 8.08 -10.37 3.35
CA THR A 19 9.14 -11.19 3.94
C THR A 19 8.93 -12.67 3.63
N GLU A 20 9.96 -13.49 3.84
CA GLU A 20 9.89 -14.95 3.65
C GLU A 20 8.88 -15.63 4.60
N ASP A 21 8.55 -15.00 5.73
CA ASP A 21 7.53 -15.45 6.69
C ASP A 21 6.08 -15.09 6.26
N GLY A 22 5.92 -14.51 5.06
CA GLY A 22 4.64 -14.07 4.52
C GLY A 22 4.15 -12.74 5.10
N SER A 23 4.97 -12.01 5.87
CA SER A 23 4.58 -10.71 6.40
C SER A 23 4.75 -9.64 5.32
N VAL A 24 3.66 -8.93 5.02
CA VAL A 24 3.63 -7.84 4.02
C VAL A 24 3.57 -6.50 4.73
N ARG A 25 4.48 -5.61 4.34
CA ARG A 25 4.45 -4.20 4.70
C ARG A 25 4.11 -3.36 3.49
N THR A 26 3.22 -2.40 3.69
CA THR A 26 2.80 -1.45 2.66
C THR A 26 3.42 -0.10 2.94
N LEU A 27 4.13 0.44 1.95
CA LEU A 27 4.82 1.71 1.99
C LEU A 27 4.27 2.60 0.87
N VAL A 28 4.15 3.88 1.16
CA VAL A 28 3.76 4.91 0.18
C VAL A 28 4.76 6.05 0.18
N ARG A 29 4.89 6.68 -0.97
CA ARG A 29 5.70 7.87 -1.15
C ARG A 29 4.99 8.81 -2.11
N TYR A 30 5.02 10.11 -1.82
CA TYR A 30 4.59 11.12 -2.78
C TYR A 30 5.58 11.17 -3.93
N ALA A 31 5.12 11.34 -5.18
CA ALA A 31 6.00 11.32 -6.36
C ALA A 31 7.22 12.28 -6.25
N GLU A 32 7.09 13.37 -5.50
CA GLU A 32 8.14 14.37 -5.28
C GLU A 32 8.92 14.18 -3.97
N ALA A 33 8.55 13.20 -3.14
CA ALA A 33 9.20 12.92 -1.87
C ALA A 33 10.32 11.88 -2.03
N LEU A 34 11.32 11.97 -1.15
CA LEU A 34 12.39 10.97 -1.07
C LEU A 34 12.06 9.86 -0.07
N ASP A 35 11.31 10.21 0.97
CA ASP A 35 11.00 9.32 2.09
C ASP A 35 9.78 8.44 1.85
N TRP A 36 9.91 7.17 2.26
CA TRP A 36 8.83 6.20 2.25
C TRP A 36 8.15 6.15 3.61
N TYR A 37 6.83 6.21 3.61
CA TYR A 37 6.00 6.16 4.81
C TYR A 37 5.27 4.83 4.90
N THR A 38 5.19 4.25 6.09
CA THR A 38 4.42 3.02 6.32
C THR A 38 2.94 3.35 6.44
N VAL A 39 2.11 2.63 5.69
CA VAL A 39 0.65 2.72 5.79
C VAL A 39 0.19 1.87 6.97
N ARG A 40 -0.30 2.50 8.03
CA ARG A 40 -0.88 1.78 9.17
C ARG A 40 -2.19 1.12 8.77
N GLY A 41 -2.39 -0.14 9.15
CA GLY A 41 -3.61 -0.91 8.85
C GLY A 41 -3.63 -1.56 7.47
N ALA A 42 -2.56 -1.39 6.68
CA ALA A 42 -2.33 -2.10 5.42
C ALA A 42 -1.23 -3.17 5.53
N ASP A 43 -0.79 -3.47 6.75
CA ASP A 43 0.01 -4.64 7.05
C ASP A 43 -0.85 -5.90 6.94
N ALA A 44 -0.33 -6.93 6.28
CA ALA A 44 -1.05 -8.18 6.03
C ALA A 44 -0.10 -9.36 6.19
N ARG A 45 -0.66 -10.54 6.48
CA ARG A 45 0.09 -11.80 6.46
C ARG A 45 -0.47 -12.69 5.34
N LEU A 46 0.37 -12.97 4.36
CA LEU A 46 0.08 -13.90 3.29
C LEU A 46 0.23 -15.34 3.79
N HIS A 47 -0.66 -16.20 3.30
CA HIS A 47 -0.54 -17.65 3.52
C HIS A 47 0.53 -18.26 2.61
N ASP A 48 0.57 -17.85 1.34
CA ASP A 48 1.65 -18.17 0.40
C ASP A 48 2.33 -16.87 -0.07
N PRO A 49 3.67 -16.74 0.04
CA PRO A 49 4.38 -15.54 -0.42
C PRO A 49 4.27 -15.31 -1.94
N ARG A 50 3.87 -16.31 -2.73
CA ARG A 50 3.58 -16.16 -4.17
C ARG A 50 2.35 -15.29 -4.44
N ASP A 51 1.45 -15.18 -3.48
CA ASP A 51 0.26 -14.31 -3.58
C ASP A 51 0.61 -12.81 -3.46
N HIS A 52 1.88 -12.47 -3.17
CA HIS A 52 2.30 -11.10 -2.98
C HIS A 52 2.07 -10.21 -4.21
N GLU A 53 2.27 -10.74 -5.42
CA GLU A 53 2.01 -9.98 -6.65
C GLU A 53 0.51 -9.66 -6.81
N ALA A 54 -0.36 -10.63 -6.54
CA ALA A 54 -1.81 -10.47 -6.62
C ALA A 54 -2.31 -9.45 -5.57
N LEU A 55 -1.78 -9.51 -4.35
CA LEU A 55 -2.06 -8.52 -3.31
C LEU A 55 -1.61 -7.12 -3.74
N HIS A 56 -0.39 -6.99 -4.26
CA HIS A 56 0.14 -5.71 -4.73
C HIS A 56 -0.74 -5.11 -5.83
N SER A 57 -1.09 -5.89 -6.86
CA SER A 57 -1.96 -5.46 -7.95
C SER A 57 -3.34 -5.01 -7.46
N THR A 58 -3.91 -5.74 -6.49
CA THR A 58 -5.18 -5.38 -5.87
C THR A 58 -5.09 -4.06 -5.12
N LEU A 59 -4.04 -3.85 -4.32
CA LEU A 59 -3.81 -2.60 -3.59
C LEU A 59 -3.64 -1.41 -4.53
N VAL A 60 -2.89 -1.58 -5.64
CA VAL A 60 -2.78 -0.55 -6.68
C VAL A 60 -4.16 -0.22 -7.22
N ASN A 61 -4.96 -1.20 -7.64
CA ASN A 61 -6.28 -0.95 -8.22
C ASN A 61 -7.27 -0.29 -7.24
N VAL A 62 -7.22 -0.65 -5.95
CA VAL A 62 -8.10 -0.06 -4.93
C VAL A 62 -7.71 1.39 -4.63
N LEU A 63 -6.41 1.69 -4.56
CA LEU A 63 -5.91 3.03 -4.28
C LEU A 63 -5.99 3.95 -5.50
N HIS A 64 -5.79 3.41 -6.69
CA HIS A 64 -5.87 4.13 -7.97
C HIS A 64 -7.32 4.23 -8.46
N ARG A 65 -8.25 4.57 -7.57
CA ARG A 65 -9.66 4.77 -7.95
C ARG A 65 -9.73 6.05 -8.79
N PRO A 66 -10.02 5.98 -10.11
CA PRO A 66 -10.31 7.20 -10.86
C PRO A 66 -11.52 7.83 -10.20
N HIS A 67 -11.39 9.10 -9.82
CA HIS A 67 -12.48 9.90 -9.28
C HIS A 67 -13.70 9.73 -10.21
N GLY A 68 -14.78 9.16 -9.67
CA GLY A 68 -16.11 9.29 -10.25
C GLY A 68 -16.67 10.66 -9.92
#